data_AF-A0A662G1N3-F1
#
_entry.id   AF-A0A662G1N3-F1
#
_cell.length_a   1.000
_cell.length_b   1.000
_cell.length_c   1.000
_cell.angle_alpha   90.00
_cell.angle_beta   90.00
_cell.angle_gamma   90.00
#
_symmetry.space_group_name_H-M   'P 1'
#
loop_
_entity.id
_entity.type
_entity.pdbx_description
1 polymer ?
#
loop_
_entity_poly.entity_id
_entity_poly.type
_entity_poly.pdbx_seq_one_letter_code
_entity_poly.pdbx_strand_id
1 'polypeptide(L)'
;MCISQAIAILQRVAEDTGVPRNIRRAASQAIEVLMRKTLTAGLRAANAISILEEVSQDPNMPLFARTSIWQAVTLLEQVRD
;
A
#
# COMPACT_ATOMS: atom_id res chain seq x y z
N MET A 1 13.80 -0.20 6.63
CA MET A 1 14.10 0.22 5.24
C MET A 1 12.92 -0.07 4.31
N CYS A 2 12.36 -1.29 4.33
CA CYS A 2 11.27 -1.72 3.43
C CYS A 2 9.97 -0.91 3.60
N ILE A 3 9.56 -0.59 4.83
CA ILE A 3 8.33 0.19 5.08
C ILE A 3 8.38 1.58 4.43
N SER A 4 9.50 2.29 4.57
CA SER A 4 9.66 3.63 3.98
C SER A 4 9.60 3.61 2.46
N GLN A 5 10.16 2.57 1.82
CA GLN A 5 10.08 2.38 0.38
C GLN A 5 8.66 2.07 -0.08
N ALA A 6 7.95 1.19 0.64
CA ALA A 6 6.54 0.90 0.37
C ALA A 6 5.67 2.15 0.49
N ILE A 7 5.87 2.97 1.54
CA ILE A 7 5.17 4.25 1.70
C ILE A 7 5.41 5.17 0.50
N ALA A 8 6.65 5.33 0.05
CA ALA A 8 6.97 6.20 -1.08
C ALA A 8 6.29 5.76 -2.39
N ILE A 9 6.17 4.44 -2.63
CA ILE A 9 5.46 3.89 -3.79
C ILE A 9 3.97 4.17 -3.68
N LEU A 10 3.36 3.85 -2.52
CA LEU A 10 1.93 4.06 -2.29
C LEU A 10 1.55 5.54 -2.35
N GLN A 11 2.45 6.43 -1.93
CA GLN A 11 2.19 7.87 -1.93
C GLN A 11 2.05 8.42 -3.35
N ARG A 12 2.86 7.93 -4.30
CA ARG A 12 2.69 8.27 -5.72
C ARG A 12 1.33 7.85 -6.25
N VAL A 13 0.86 6.66 -5.87
CA VAL A 13 -0.49 6.17 -6.26
C VAL A 13 -1.59 7.02 -5.62
N ALA A 14 -1.43 7.43 -4.36
CA ALA A 14 -2.40 8.24 -3.63
C ALA A 14 -2.54 9.67 -4.20
N GLU A 15 -1.45 10.25 -4.70
CA GLU A 15 -1.40 11.62 -5.21
C GLU A 15 -1.72 11.74 -6.71
N ASP A 16 -1.68 10.63 -7.46
CA ASP A 16 -1.95 10.62 -8.89
C ASP A 16 -3.44 10.80 -9.21
N THR A 17 -3.81 11.95 -9.78
CA THR A 17 -5.20 12.28 -10.13
C THR A 17 -5.82 11.38 -11.20
N GLY A 18 -5.00 10.67 -11.99
CA GLY A 18 -5.42 9.69 -13.00
C GLY A 18 -5.82 8.34 -12.40
N VAL A 19 -5.53 8.09 -11.13
CA VAL A 19 -5.95 6.88 -10.41
C VAL A 19 -7.36 7.09 -9.82
N PRO A 20 -8.30 6.13 -9.96
CA PRO A 20 -9.62 6.20 -9.33
C PRO A 20 -9.59 6.49 -7.82
N ARG A 21 -10.57 7.26 -7.33
CA ARG A 21 -10.60 7.77 -5.95
C ARG A 21 -10.52 6.67 -4.89
N ASN A 22 -11.17 5.54 -5.10
CA ASN A 22 -11.16 4.40 -4.17
C ASN A 22 -9.76 3.80 -4.02
N ILE A 23 -9.01 3.67 -5.12
CA ILE A 23 -7.63 3.17 -5.13
C ILE A 23 -6.69 4.13 -4.40
N ARG A 24 -6.82 5.44 -4.67
CA ARG A 24 -6.04 6.46 -3.94
C ARG A 24 -6.31 6.44 -2.44
N ARG A 25 -7.58 6.24 -2.05
CA ARG A 25 -7.96 6.12 -0.63
C ARG A 25 -7.37 4.88 0.01
N ALA A 26 -7.42 3.72 -0.65
CA ALA A 26 -6.82 2.50 -0.13
C ALA A 26 -5.30 2.64 0.05
N ALA A 27 -4.60 3.24 -0.92
CA ALA A 27 -3.17 3.54 -0.79
C ALA A 27 -2.88 4.46 0.41
N SER A 28 -3.68 5.52 0.59
CA SER A 28 -3.56 6.43 1.74
C SER A 28 -3.80 5.72 3.08
N GLN A 29 -4.82 4.86 3.16
CA GLN A 29 -5.13 4.07 4.36
C GLN A 29 -3.99 3.10 4.70
N ALA A 30 -3.42 2.42 3.69
CA ALA A 30 -2.26 1.56 3.90
C ALA A 30 -1.06 2.34 4.44
N ILE A 31 -0.79 3.54 3.92
CA ILE A 31 0.27 4.44 4.44
C ILE A 31 0.01 4.81 5.90
N GLU A 32 -1.23 5.20 6.25
CA GLU A 32 -1.59 5.50 7.64
C GLU A 32 -1.32 4.33 8.58
N VAL A 33 -1.70 3.10 8.18
CA VAL A 33 -1.44 1.88 8.95
C VAL A 33 0.05 1.65 9.15
N LEU A 34 0.87 1.81 8.11
CA LEU A 34 2.32 1.64 8.16
C LEU A 34 3.01 2.66 9.09
N MET A 35 2.41 3.84 9.29
CA MET A 35 2.92 4.88 10.18
C MET A 35 2.49 4.71 11.66
N ARG A 36 1.58 3.77 11.98
CA ARG A 36 1.09 3.59 13.36
C ARG A 36 2.16 3.03 14.30
N LYS A 37 2.79 3.92 15.09
CA LYS A 37 3.85 3.56 16.05
C LYS A 37 3.38 2.66 17.22
N THR A 38 2.08 2.47 17.38
CA THR A 38 1.49 1.62 18.42
C THR A 38 1.54 0.13 18.10
N LEU A 39 1.85 -0.25 16.86
CA LEU A 39 1.87 -1.64 16.38
C LEU A 39 3.30 -2.07 16.02
N THR A 40 3.56 -3.39 16.12
CA THR A 40 4.83 -3.97 15.66
C THR A 40 5.01 -3.77 14.14
N ALA A 41 6.23 -3.95 13.64
CA ALA A 41 6.49 -3.73 12.22
C ALA A 41 5.75 -4.77 11.37
N GLY A 42 5.75 -6.04 11.80
CA GLY A 42 5.05 -7.13 11.12
C GLY A 42 3.53 -6.92 11.11
N LEU A 43 2.92 -6.52 12.23
CA LEU A 43 1.47 -6.30 12.30
C LEU A 43 1.02 -5.12 11.43
N ARG A 44 1.83 -4.07 11.34
CA ARG A 44 1.58 -2.97 10.39
C ARG A 44 1.64 -3.43 8.95
N ALA A 45 2.66 -4.22 8.60
CA ALA A 45 2.83 -4.75 7.25
C ALA A 45 1.65 -5.65 6.87
N ALA A 46 1.25 -6.58 7.73
CA ALA A 46 0.12 -7.48 7.49
C ALA A 46 -1.20 -6.72 7.26
N ASN A 47 -1.51 -5.74 8.12
CA ASN A 47 -2.72 -4.94 7.97
C ASN A 47 -2.71 -4.10 6.68
N ALA A 48 -1.55 -3.53 6.31
CA ALA A 48 -1.41 -2.78 5.08
C ALA A 48 -1.55 -3.68 3.84
N ILE A 49 -0.96 -4.88 3.84
CA ILE A 49 -1.08 -5.87 2.76
C ILE A 49 -2.56 -6.21 2.52
N SER A 50 -3.32 -6.48 3.59
CA SER A 50 -4.75 -6.81 3.46
C SER A 50 -5.56 -5.72 2.74
N ILE A 51 -5.31 -4.44 3.06
CA ILE A 51 -5.96 -3.30 2.38
C ILE A 51 -5.57 -3.25 0.90
N LEU A 52 -4.29 -3.49 0.60
CA LEU A 52 -3.74 -3.43 -0.74
C LEU A 52 -4.22 -4.58 -1.63
N GLU A 53 -4.34 -5.78 -1.07
CA GLU A 53 -4.88 -6.95 -1.77
C GLU A 53 -6.35 -6.77 -2.13
N GLU A 54 -7.17 -6.26 -1.21
CA GLU A 54 -8.59 -5.98 -1.46
C GLU A 54 -8.74 -5.01 -2.64
N VAL A 55 -8.03 -3.88 -2.61
CA VAL A 55 -8.15 -2.89 -3.69
C VAL A 55 -7.53 -3.38 -5.00
N SER A 56 -6.54 -4.27 -4.95
CA SER A 56 -5.93 -4.85 -6.16
C SER A 56 -6.93 -5.64 -7.01
N GLN A 57 -8.04 -6.09 -6.43
CA GLN A 57 -9.10 -6.79 -7.18
C GLN A 57 -10.02 -5.84 -7.94
N ASP A 58 -9.86 -4.52 -7.79
CA ASP A 58 -10.70 -3.55 -8.48
C ASP A 58 -10.49 -3.61 -10.01
N PRO A 59 -11.57 -3.78 -10.80
CA PRO A 59 -11.48 -3.88 -12.25
C PRO A 59 -11.12 -2.55 -12.92
N ASN A 60 -11.37 -1.42 -12.28
CA ASN A 60 -11.04 -0.08 -12.78
C ASN A 60 -9.60 0.32 -12.46
N MET A 61 -8.81 -0.56 -11.85
CA MET A 61 -7.43 -0.25 -11.46
C MET A 61 -6.51 -0.11 -12.68
N PRO A 62 -5.85 1.05 -12.87
CA PRO A 62 -4.86 1.24 -13.91
C PRO A 62 -3.68 0.27 -13.76
N LEU A 63 -3.11 -0.19 -14.88
CA LEU A 63 -2.00 -1.15 -14.88
C LEU A 63 -0.80 -0.67 -14.04
N PHE A 64 -0.44 0.61 -14.14
CA PHE A 64 0.69 1.18 -13.38
C PHE A 64 0.42 1.23 -11.87
N ALA A 65 -0.83 1.46 -11.47
CA ALA A 65 -1.22 1.44 -10.06
C ALA A 65 -1.18 0.01 -9.51
N ARG A 66 -1.63 -0.97 -10.31
CA ARG A 66 -1.56 -2.40 -9.99
C ARG A 66 -0.12 -2.86 -9.78
N THR A 67 0.80 -2.52 -10.69
CA THR A 67 2.21 -2.89 -10.54
C THR A 67 2.86 -2.20 -9.34
N SER A 68 2.51 -0.94 -9.08
CA SER A 68 2.99 -0.21 -7.90
C SER A 68 2.50 -0.83 -6.59
N ILE A 69 1.22 -1.20 -6.52
CA ILE A 69 0.63 -1.88 -5.36
C ILE A 69 1.30 -3.24 -5.15
N TRP A 70 1.47 -4.03 -6.20
CA TRP A 70 2.17 -5.31 -6.13
C TRP A 70 3.60 -5.15 -5.60
N GLN A 71 4.36 -4.16 -6.10
CA GLN A 71 5.71 -3.86 -5.60
C GLN A 71 5.70 -3.49 -4.11
N ALA A 72 4.72 -2.68 -3.67
CA ALA A 72 4.58 -2.33 -2.27
C ALA A 72 4.28 -3.56 -1.40
N VAL A 73 3.38 -4.46 -1.84
CA VAL A 73 3.08 -5.72 -1.14
C VAL A 73 4.33 -6.58 -1.00
N THR A 74 5.09 -6.82 -2.07
CA THR A 74 6.33 -7.63 -2.02
C THR A 74 7.37 -7.06 -1.05
N LEU A 75 7.46 -5.73 -0.92
CA LEU A 75 8.34 -5.08 0.07
C LEU A 75 7.83 -5.29 1.50
N LEU A 76 6.51 -5.27 1.71
CA LEU A 76 5.89 -5.44 3.02
C LEU A 76 5.92 -6.90 3.48
N GLU A 77 5.82 -7.88 2.57
CA GLU A 77 5.94 -9.32 2.90
C GLU A 77 7.31 -9.69 3.49
N GLN A 78 8.35 -8.92 3.15
CA GLN A 78 9.71 -9.10 3.67
C GLN A 78 9.86 -8.55 5.10
N VAL A 79 8.90 -7.77 5.59
CA VAL A 79 8.91 -7.25 6.96
C VAL A 79 8.49 -8.37 7.90
N ARG A 80 9.47 -8.96 8.58
CA ARG A 80 9.27 -9.91 9.68
C ARG A 80 9.75 -9.25 10.97
N ASP A 81 8.99 -9.42 12.05
CA ASP A 81 9.39 -9.01 13.41
C ASP A 81 10.51 -9.93 13.94
#